data_AF-A0A6P0NQK7-F1
#
_entry.id   AF-A0A6P0NQK7-F1
#
_cell.length_a   1.000
_cell.length_b   1.000
_cell.length_c   1.000
_cell.angle_alpha   90.00
_cell.angle_beta   90.00
_cell.angle_gamma   90.00
#
_symmetry.space_group_name_H-M   'P 1'
#
loop_
_entity.id
_entity.type
_entity.pdbx_description
1 polymer ?
#
loop_
_entity_poly.entity_id
_entity_poly.type
_entity_poly.pdbx_seq_one_letter_code
_entity_poly.pdbx_strand_id
1 'polypeptide(L)' 'MPRPAHALASELEQQEWKKKLQQRLQELEIKLGKSVRLWTMDEHRIGLKPVIRRDWFPWWEVPIAPVYWRFEWCWV' A
#
# COMPACT_ATOMS: atom_id res chain seq x y z
N MET A 1 -16.80 -4.87 -10.86
CA MET A 1 -15.79 -5.84 -10.37
C MET A 1 -15.36 -5.40 -8.99
N PRO A 2 -15.29 -6.30 -8.00
CA PRO A 2 -14.87 -5.96 -6.65
C PRO A 2 -13.40 -5.54 -6.59
N ARG A 3 -13.10 -4.56 -5.73
CA ARG A 3 -11.74 -4.09 -5.48
C ARG A 3 -10.99 -5.15 -4.67
N PRO A 4 -9.83 -5.63 -5.13
CA PRO A 4 -9.03 -6.55 -4.33
C PRO A 4 -8.47 -5.85 -3.08
N ALA A 5 -8.57 -6.50 -1.93
CA ALA A 5 -7.90 -6.10 -0.70
C ALA A 5 -7.16 -7.29 -0.10
N HIS A 6 -5.94 -7.09 0.37
CA HIS A 6 -5.17 -8.18 0.97
C HIS A 6 -5.87 -8.67 2.24
N ALA A 7 -6.07 -9.97 2.38
CA ALA A 7 -6.77 -10.54 3.54
C ALA A 7 -6.07 -10.26 4.88
N LEU A 8 -4.74 -10.07 4.85
CA LEU A 8 -3.94 -9.71 6.03
C LEU A 8 -3.69 -8.20 6.17
N ALA A 9 -4.28 -7.36 5.31
CA ALA A 9 -4.08 -5.91 5.43
C ALA A 9 -4.80 -5.37 6.67
N SER A 10 -4.03 -4.85 7.62
CA SER A 10 -4.54 -4.10 8.77
C SER A 10 -4.64 -2.61 8.43
N GLU A 11 -5.77 -1.98 8.74
CA GLU A 11 -5.95 -0.54 8.55
C GLU A 11 -5.11 0.26 9.55
N LEU A 12 -4.99 -0.23 10.79
CA LEU A 12 -4.21 0.43 11.84
C LEU A 12 -2.73 0.49 11.47
N GLU A 13 -2.15 -0.62 11.03
CA GLU A 13 -0.75 -0.70 10.60
C GLU A 13 -0.47 0.22 9.41
N GLN A 14 -1.42 0.33 8.47
CA GLN A 14 -1.28 1.26 7.34
C GLN A 14 -1.28 2.72 7.77
N GLN A 15 -2.13 3.09 8.72
CA GLN A 15 -2.18 4.46 9.25
C GLN A 15 -0.91 4.80 10.04
N GLU A 16 -0.40 3.87 10.82
CA GLU A 16 0.87 4.02 11.54
C GLU A 16 2.04 4.17 10.56
N TRP A 17 2.10 3.34 9.53
CA TRP A 17 3.14 3.42 8.50
C TRP A 17 3.16 4.78 7.79
N LYS A 18 1.99 5.34 7.43
CA LYS A 18 1.88 6.66 6.79
C LYS A 18 2.45 7.78 7.65
N LYS A 19 2.30 7.69 8.97
CA LYS A 19 2.82 8.69 9.93
C LYS A 19 4.33 8.62 10.11
N LYS A 20 4.96 7.48 9.79
CA LYS A 20 6.40 7.24 9.99
C LYS A 20 7.28 8.25 9.26
N LEU A 21 6.95 8.63 8.02
CA LEU A 21 7.73 9.62 7.27
C LEU A 21 7.68 11.00 7.94
N GLN A 22 6.49 11.42 8.39
CA GLN A 22 6.31 12.69 9.08
C GLN A 22 7.14 12.74 10.38
N GLN A 23 7.14 11.65 11.15
CA GLN A 23 7.96 11.53 12.36
C GLN A 23 9.45 11.67 12.03
N ARG A 24 9.94 10.98 11.00
CA ARG A 24 11.33 11.07 10.54
C ARG A 24 11.72 12.48 10.10
N LEU A 25 10.81 13.21 9.43
CA LEU A 25 11.07 14.60 9.04
C LEU A 25 11.13 15.55 10.24
N GLN A 26 10.33 15.30 11.28
CA GLN A 26 10.37 16.07 12.53
C GLN A 26 11.68 15.85 13.28
N GLU A 27 12.17 14.60 13.36
CA GLU A 27 13.47 14.25 13.98
C GLU A 27 14.66 14.97 13.33
N LEU A 28 14.59 15.30 12.04
CA LEU A 28 15.69 15.90 11.29
C LEU A 28 15.84 17.42 11.50
N GLU A 29 14.93 18.07 12.25
CA GLU A 29 14.97 19.50 12.59
C GLU A 29 15.42 20.41 11.43
N ILE A 30 14.77 20.24 10.27
CA ILE A 30 15.15 20.96 9.04
C ILE A 30 14.91 22.46 9.24
N LYS A 31 16.01 23.23 9.22
CA LYS A 31 15.95 24.69 9.32
C LYS A 31 15.13 25.29 8.17
N LEU A 32 14.29 26.27 8.51
CA LEU A 32 13.50 27.03 7.55
C LEU A 32 14.42 27.62 6.45
N GLY A 33 14.05 27.43 5.19
CA GLY A 33 14.82 27.93 4.04
C GLY A 33 15.92 26.99 3.51
N LYS A 34 16.13 25.81 4.12
CA LYS A 34 17.00 24.77 3.54
C LYS A 34 16.23 23.86 2.59
N SER A 35 16.77 23.65 1.40
CA SER A 35 16.24 22.68 0.44
C SER A 35 16.61 21.25 0.85
N VAL A 36 15.62 20.36 0.93
CA VAL A 36 15.82 18.94 1.21
C VAL A 36 15.35 18.11 0.02
N ARG A 37 16.05 17.02 -0.28
CA ARG A 37 15.66 16.05 -1.31
C ARG A 37 15.16 14.79 -0.64
N LEU A 38 13.92 14.39 -0.97
CA LEU A 38 13.35 13.13 -0.56
C LEU A 38 13.49 12.12 -1.71
N TRP A 39 14.10 10.98 -1.41
CA TRP A 39 14.16 9.85 -2.33
C TRP A 39 13.24 8.76 -1.82
N THR A 40 12.35 8.29 -2.68
CA THR A 40 11.47 7.16 -2.40
C THR A 40 11.75 6.07 -3.42
N MET A 41 11.91 4.85 -2.95
CA MET A 41 11.98 3.67 -3.79
C MET A 41 10.74 2.83 -3.50
N ASP A 42 10.17 2.27 -4.55
CA ASP A 42 9.11 1.28 -4.46
C ASP A 42 9.52 0.06 -5.27
N GLU A 43 9.09 -1.10 -4.81
CA GLU A 43 9.41 -2.36 -5.46
C GLU A 43 8.29 -2.75 -6.41
N HIS A 44 8.67 -3.05 -7.64
CA HIS A 44 7.72 -3.53 -8.61
C HIS A 44 7.32 -4.97 -8.27
N ARG A 45 6.03 -5.19 -8.00
CA ARG A 45 5.49 -6.53 -7.75
C ARG A 45 5.41 -7.30 -9.06
N ILE A 46 6.31 -8.25 -9.26
CA ILE A 46 6.31 -9.19 -10.38
C ILE A 46 5.74 -10.52 -9.89
N GLY A 47 4.67 -11.00 -10.53
CA GLY A 47 4.04 -12.26 -10.17
C GLY A 47 2.67 -12.46 -10.80
N LEU A 48 2.13 -13.68 -10.67
CA LEU A 48 0.79 -14.01 -11.14
C LEU A 48 -0.26 -13.22 -10.34
N LYS A 49 -1.02 -12.38 -11.04
CA LYS A 49 -2.18 -11.72 -10.42
C LYS A 49 -3.22 -12.77 -10.05
N PRO A 50 -3.87 -12.67 -8.87
CA PRO A 50 -4.89 -13.63 -8.47
C PRO A 50 -6.03 -13.64 -9.48
N VAL A 51 -6.61 -14.82 -9.74
CA VAL A 51 -7.81 -14.96 -10.55
C VAL A 51 -8.99 -14.37 -9.78
N ILE A 52 -9.50 -13.22 -10.22
CA ILE A 52 -10.65 -12.56 -9.61
C ILE A 52 -11.92 -13.05 -10.32
N ARG A 53 -12.92 -13.50 -9.56
CA ARG A 53 -14.24 -13.85 -10.11
C ARG A 53 -15.11 -12.60 -10.28
N ARG A 54 -16.02 -12.65 -11.26
CA ARG A 54 -17.05 -11.62 -11.44
C ARG A 54 -18.26 -12.01 -10.61
N ASP A 55 -18.60 -11.18 -9.63
CA ASP A 55 -19.82 -11.31 -8.83
C ASP A 55 -20.74 -10.10 -9.08
N TRP A 56 -22.04 -10.30 -8.88
CA TRP A 56 -23.06 -9.26 -9.01
C TRP A 56 -23.21 -8.50 -7.69
N PHE A 57 -23.15 -7.17 -7.77
CA PHE A 57 -23.37 -6.27 -6.64
C PHE A 57 -24.30 -5.13 -7.06
N PRO A 58 -25.05 -4.51 -6.13
CA PRO A 58 -25.81 -3.30 -6.40
C PRO A 58 -24.92 -2.18 -6.96
N TRP A 59 -25.49 -1.31 -7.80
CA TRP A 59 -24.70 -0.27 -8.48
C TRP A 59 -24.09 0.79 -7.53
N TRP A 60 -24.65 0.94 -6.33
CA TRP A 60 -24.18 1.88 -5.30
C TRP A 60 -23.13 1.28 -4.36
N GLU A 61 -22.82 -0.02 -4.49
CA GLU A 61 -21.85 -0.68 -3.62
C GLU A 61 -20.47 -0.73 -4.29
N VAL A 62 -19.42 -0.50 -3.50
CA VAL A 62 -18.02 -0.71 -3.92
C VAL A 62 -17.50 -1.95 -3.22
N PRO A 63 -17.77 -3.15 -3.78
CA PRO A 63 -17.49 -4.40 -3.09
C PRO A 63 -15.98 -4.65 -3.00
N ILE A 64 -15.57 -5.26 -1.89
CA ILE A 64 -14.19 -5.63 -1.62
C ILE A 64 -14.04 -7.14 -1.76
N ALA A 65 -13.09 -7.59 -2.59
CA ALA A 65 -12.72 -8.99 -2.72
C ALA A 65 -11.47 -9.26 -1.85
N PRO A 66 -11.58 -10.06 -0.78
CA PRO A 66 -10.41 -10.48 -0.01
C PRO A 66 -9.54 -11.38 -0.90
N VAL A 67 -8.27 -11.00 -1.05
CA VAL A 67 -7.27 -11.75 -1.82
C VAL A 67 -6.08 -12.08 -0.94
N TYR A 68 -5.55 -13.29 -1.10
CA TYR A 68 -4.35 -13.72 -0.40
C TYR A 68 -3.16 -13.62 -1.36
N TRP A 69 -2.45 -12.50 -1.30
CA TRP A 69 -1.27 -12.28 -2.15
C TRP A 69 -0.08 -13.05 -1.56
N ARG A 70 0.50 -13.95 -2.35
CA ARG A 70 1.67 -14.76 -1.98
C ARG A 70 2.90 -14.30 -2.76
N PHE A 71 3.13 -12.99 -2.80
CA PHE A 71 4.35 -12.46 -3.41
C PHE A 71 5.53 -12.84 -2.51
N GLU A 72 6.56 -13.41 -3.12
CA GLU A 72 7.82 -13.72 -2.46
C GLU A 72 8.92 -12.79 -2.99
N TRP A 73 9.89 -12.52 -2.13
CA TRP A 73 11.05 -11.73 -2.49
C TRP A 73 11.97 -12.57 -3.37
N CYS A 74 12.13 -12.16 -4.63
CA CYS A 74 13.09 -12.75 -5.54
C CYS A 74 14.15 -11.70 -5.89
N TRP A 75 15.41 -12.08 -5.78
CA TRP A 75 16.53 -11.31 -6.32
C TRP A 75 16.77 -11.81 -7.75
N VAL A 76 16.75 -10.91 -8.74
CA VAL A 76 17.06 -11.20 -10.15
C VAL A 76 18.35 -10.52 -10.53
#